data_AF-A0AAD7EFZ5-F1
#
_entry.id   AF-A0AAD7EFZ5-F1
#
_cell.length_a   1.000
_cell.length_b   1.000
_cell.length_c   1.000
_cell.angle_alpha   90.00
_cell.angle_beta   90.00
_cell.angle_gamma   90.00
#
_symmetry.space_group_name_H-M   'P 1'
#
loop_
_entity.id
_entity.type
_entity.pdbx_description
1 polymer ?
#
loop_
_entity_poly.entity_id
_entity_poly.type
_entity_poly.pdbx_seq_one_letter_code
_entity_poly.pdbx_strand_id
1 'polypeptide(L)'
;MLPSEPKIFHGWEAELLDILHLFKTGIPRIAILGAGGMGKTSLARALLHHPDITARYAQNRFFVSCSSATTKLKLVNLIGGHLGLKPGKDLTQAVLQYLSNSPPSLLILNELETLWEPAGSHSSIEELLLLLAGVEDLITMRGAERPAKVLWTRPFLGALQPLDQKAARLTFVDIADSGHSQEEVDQILSLTDNMPLAISLLAHLADTEGCSTVLSCWDKEKTSLISDGFDKRSNLDMSIALSLSSPRIQLLPHSQELLSLLSMLPDGMADVDLIQSKVPLENVLKCKTALKSTALAYTDEHKRLKVLMPIREYLQQHQPPGDHLVHSLFKYFEKMLKFHKEYAGTQSIPSTVTQIKLNFTNIQNVLQWGL
;
A
#
# COMPACT_ATOMS: atom_id res chain seq x y z
N MET A 1 -10.11 -24.35 5.46
CA MET A 1 -11.04 -23.43 6.14
C MET A 1 -10.88 -22.06 5.52
N LEU A 2 -11.97 -21.34 5.28
CA LEU A 2 -11.92 -19.95 4.83
C LEU A 2 -11.66 -19.01 6.01
N PRO A 3 -10.96 -17.88 5.80
CA PRO A 3 -10.92 -16.80 6.78
C PRO A 3 -12.33 -16.25 7.04
N SER A 4 -12.58 -15.72 8.23
CA SER A 4 -13.88 -15.11 8.57
C SER A 4 -14.19 -13.91 7.68
N GLU A 5 -15.46 -13.56 7.53
CA GLU A 5 -15.88 -12.32 6.86
C GLU A 5 -15.42 -11.09 7.67
N PRO A 6 -14.98 -10.00 7.02
CA PRO A 6 -14.73 -8.75 7.73
C PRO A 6 -16.06 -8.19 8.27
N LYS A 7 -16.10 -7.89 9.57
CA LYS A 7 -17.29 -7.29 10.21
C LYS A 7 -17.41 -5.79 9.96
N ILE A 8 -16.27 -5.12 9.80
CA ILE A 8 -16.16 -3.70 9.48
C ILE A 8 -15.54 -3.64 8.08
N PHE A 9 -16.33 -3.17 7.11
CA PHE A 9 -15.96 -3.11 5.71
C PHE A 9 -16.65 -1.92 5.06
N HIS A 10 -15.90 -0.82 4.91
CA HIS A 10 -16.38 0.42 4.31
C HIS A 10 -15.39 0.92 3.27
N GLY A 11 -15.89 1.50 2.17
CA GLY A 11 -15.11 2.24 1.19
C GLY A 11 -14.47 1.40 0.08
N TRP A 12 -14.73 0.09 0.04
CA TRP A 12 -14.31 -0.80 -1.05
C TRP A 12 -15.49 -1.47 -1.76
N GLU A 13 -16.71 -0.96 -1.57
CA GLU A 13 -17.92 -1.51 -2.20
C GLU A 13 -17.85 -1.39 -3.72
N ALA A 14 -17.31 -0.29 -4.23
CA ALA A 14 -17.12 -0.08 -5.66
C ALA A 14 -16.13 -1.10 -6.26
N GLU A 15 -14.97 -1.27 -5.63
CA GLU A 15 -13.96 -2.26 -6.05
C GLU A 15 -14.49 -3.69 -5.96
N LEU A 16 -15.28 -3.99 -4.92
CA LEU A 16 -15.94 -5.29 -4.78
C LEU A 16 -16.92 -5.53 -5.94
N LEU A 17 -17.74 -4.54 -6.28
CA LEU A 17 -18.67 -4.62 -7.42
C LEU A 17 -17.95 -4.76 -8.76
N ASP A 18 -16.85 -4.04 -8.96
CA ASP A 18 -16.01 -4.17 -10.16
C ASP A 18 -15.46 -5.59 -10.29
N ILE A 19 -14.93 -6.15 -9.20
CA ILE A 19 -14.45 -7.53 -9.16
C ILE A 19 -15.60 -8.50 -9.49
N LEU A 20 -16.76 -8.35 -8.85
CA LEU A 20 -17.93 -9.21 -9.09
C LEU A 20 -18.41 -9.15 -10.55
N HIS A 21 -18.30 -7.99 -11.20
CA HIS A 21 -18.60 -7.85 -12.61
C HIS A 21 -17.65 -8.68 -13.48
N LEU A 22 -16.35 -8.71 -13.17
CA LEU A 22 -15.38 -9.55 -13.89
C LEU A 22 -15.73 -11.03 -13.79
N PHE A 23 -16.20 -11.50 -12.62
CA PHE A 23 -16.69 -12.87 -12.45
C PHE A 23 -17.88 -13.18 -13.37
N LYS A 24 -18.81 -12.25 -13.59
CA LYS A 24 -19.96 -12.48 -14.48
C LYS A 24 -19.57 -12.68 -15.95
N THR A 25 -18.39 -12.20 -16.37
CA THR A 25 -17.97 -12.19 -17.78
C THR A 25 -17.06 -13.34 -18.19
N GLY A 26 -16.62 -14.21 -17.27
CA GLY A 26 -15.77 -15.35 -17.62
C GLY A 26 -15.00 -15.94 -16.43
N ILE A 27 -13.76 -16.34 -16.70
CA ILE A 27 -12.80 -16.88 -15.72
C ILE A 27 -11.80 -15.77 -15.35
N PRO A 28 -12.08 -14.91 -14.35
CA PRO A 28 -11.21 -13.79 -14.04
C PRO A 28 -9.87 -14.17 -13.40
N ARG A 29 -8.83 -13.48 -13.85
CA ARG A 29 -7.49 -13.43 -13.23
C ARG A 29 -7.27 -12.01 -12.74
N ILE A 30 -7.30 -11.82 -11.42
CA ILE A 30 -7.31 -10.49 -10.80
C ILE A 30 -6.09 -10.34 -9.91
N ALA A 31 -5.45 -9.17 -9.99
CA ALA A 31 -4.44 -8.75 -9.03
C ALA A 31 -4.99 -7.57 -8.24
N ILE A 32 -5.20 -7.77 -6.93
CA ILE A 32 -5.56 -6.71 -5.99
C ILE A 32 -4.24 -6.11 -5.49
N LEU A 33 -4.03 -4.84 -5.84
CA LEU A 33 -2.79 -4.11 -5.59
C LEU A 33 -3.01 -3.02 -4.56
N GLY A 34 -1.96 -2.57 -3.88
CA GLY A 34 -2.01 -1.48 -2.91
C GLY A 34 -0.91 -1.56 -1.86
N ALA A 35 -0.70 -0.46 -1.13
CA ALA A 35 0.27 -0.40 -0.05
C ALA A 35 -0.05 -1.37 1.10
N GLY A 36 0.94 -1.61 1.97
CA GLY A 36 0.71 -2.28 3.24
C GLY A 36 -0.42 -1.60 4.01
N GLY A 37 -1.30 -2.37 4.65
CA GLY A 37 -2.41 -1.82 5.44
C GLY A 37 -3.59 -1.25 4.64
N MET A 38 -3.61 -1.31 3.31
CA MET A 38 -4.70 -0.80 2.46
C MET A 38 -5.96 -1.69 2.38
N GLY A 39 -6.10 -2.69 3.24
CA GLY A 39 -7.32 -3.53 3.25
C GLY A 39 -7.46 -4.54 2.11
N LYS A 40 -6.40 -4.83 1.33
CA LYS A 40 -6.40 -5.86 0.26
C LYS A 40 -7.00 -7.19 0.74
N THR A 41 -6.52 -7.68 1.88
CA THR A 41 -6.98 -8.92 2.52
C THR A 41 -8.45 -8.83 2.93
N SER A 42 -8.90 -7.66 3.42
CA SER A 42 -10.31 -7.44 3.79
C SER A 42 -11.21 -7.49 2.57
N LEU A 43 -10.84 -6.85 1.46
CA LEU A 43 -11.56 -6.93 0.18
C LEU A 43 -11.65 -8.37 -0.35
N ALA A 44 -10.55 -9.13 -0.33
CA ALA A 44 -10.56 -10.52 -0.75
C ALA A 44 -11.44 -11.41 0.16
N ARG A 45 -11.46 -11.14 1.46
CA ARG A 45 -12.35 -11.85 2.40
C ARG A 45 -13.81 -11.50 2.16
N ALA A 46 -14.15 -10.22 1.98
CA ALA A 46 -15.52 -9.80 1.64
C ALA A 46 -16.00 -10.48 0.34
N LEU A 47 -15.15 -10.53 -0.68
CA LEU A 47 -15.44 -11.24 -1.92
C LEU A 47 -15.72 -12.73 -1.68
N LEU A 48 -14.88 -13.42 -0.89
CA LEU A 48 -15.05 -14.84 -0.60
C LEU A 48 -16.42 -15.18 -0.02
N HIS A 49 -16.97 -14.30 0.81
CA HIS A 49 -18.26 -14.50 1.47
C HIS A 49 -19.45 -13.92 0.70
N HIS A 50 -19.20 -13.11 -0.35
CA HIS A 50 -20.26 -12.51 -1.13
C HIS A 50 -21.24 -13.57 -1.70
N PRO A 51 -22.56 -13.33 -1.70
CA PRO A 51 -23.56 -14.30 -2.15
C PRO A 51 -23.32 -14.82 -3.57
N ASP A 52 -22.98 -13.95 -4.54
CA ASP A 52 -22.69 -14.35 -5.92
C ASP A 52 -21.51 -15.34 -6.02
N ILE A 53 -20.46 -15.12 -5.20
CA ILE A 53 -19.27 -16.00 -5.15
C ILE A 53 -19.61 -17.29 -4.43
N THR A 54 -20.39 -17.22 -3.35
CA THR A 54 -20.89 -18.40 -2.64
C THR A 54 -21.74 -19.29 -3.55
N ALA A 55 -22.64 -18.69 -4.34
CA ALA A 55 -23.48 -19.41 -5.28
C ALA A 55 -22.68 -20.08 -6.41
N ARG A 56 -21.63 -19.40 -6.90
CA ARG A 56 -20.81 -19.90 -8.01
C ARG A 56 -19.85 -21.03 -7.62
N TYR A 57 -19.15 -20.89 -6.49
CA TYR A 57 -18.05 -21.80 -6.12
C TYR A 57 -18.40 -22.74 -4.96
N ALA A 58 -19.50 -22.48 -4.23
CA ALA A 58 -19.89 -23.25 -3.05
C ALA A 58 -18.73 -23.47 -2.07
N GLN A 59 -18.22 -24.70 -1.93
CA GLN A 59 -17.10 -25.01 -1.03
C GLN A 59 -15.73 -24.95 -1.72
N ASN A 60 -15.67 -24.82 -3.04
CA ASN A 60 -14.43 -24.76 -3.83
C ASN A 60 -13.82 -23.35 -3.83
N ARG A 61 -13.67 -22.78 -2.64
CA ARG A 61 -13.04 -21.47 -2.41
C ARG A 61 -11.84 -21.69 -1.51
N PHE A 62 -10.67 -21.28 -1.99
CA PHE A 62 -9.40 -21.55 -1.35
C PHE A 62 -8.67 -20.24 -1.09
N PHE A 63 -8.40 -19.96 0.18
CA PHE A 63 -7.60 -18.81 0.59
C PHE A 63 -6.27 -19.32 1.13
N VAL A 64 -5.19 -19.05 0.39
CA VAL A 64 -3.84 -19.54 0.71
C VAL A 64 -2.98 -18.34 1.10
N SER A 65 -2.55 -18.27 2.35
CA SER A 65 -1.53 -17.29 2.79
C SER A 65 -0.13 -17.77 2.38
N CYS A 66 0.53 -16.98 1.54
CA CYS A 66 1.86 -17.26 1.03
C CYS A 66 2.98 -16.83 1.99
N SER A 67 2.66 -16.12 3.08
CA SER A 67 3.65 -15.62 4.06
C SER A 67 4.55 -16.70 4.66
N SER A 68 4.06 -17.93 4.78
CA SER A 68 4.82 -19.08 5.32
C SER A 68 5.66 -19.83 4.29
N ALA A 69 5.47 -19.57 3.00
CA ALA A 69 6.24 -20.20 1.93
C ALA A 69 7.42 -19.33 1.53
N THR A 70 8.57 -19.98 1.34
CA THR A 70 9.81 -19.32 0.91
C THR A 70 10.29 -19.81 -0.47
N THR A 71 9.61 -20.80 -1.06
CA THR A 71 9.97 -21.38 -2.36
C THR A 71 8.70 -21.80 -3.14
N LYS A 72 8.83 -21.94 -4.46
CA LYS A 72 7.78 -22.50 -5.34
C LYS A 72 7.25 -23.83 -4.81
N LEU A 73 8.14 -24.74 -4.39
CA LEU A 73 7.75 -26.06 -3.88
C LEU A 73 6.93 -25.95 -2.59
N LYS A 74 7.30 -25.05 -1.68
CA LYS A 74 6.51 -24.81 -0.46
C LYS A 74 5.13 -24.22 -0.79
N LEU A 75 5.03 -23.33 -1.78
CA LEU A 75 3.74 -22.81 -2.23
C LEU A 75 2.85 -23.92 -2.80
N VAL A 76 3.39 -24.80 -3.65
CA VAL A 76 2.66 -25.95 -4.19
C VAL A 76 2.21 -26.89 -3.07
N ASN A 77 3.05 -27.13 -2.05
CA ASN A 77 2.66 -27.88 -0.87
C ASN A 77 1.52 -27.22 -0.08
N LEU A 78 1.56 -25.90 0.09
CA LEU A 78 0.48 -25.16 0.75
C LEU A 78 -0.84 -25.27 -0.02
N ILE A 79 -0.80 -25.07 -1.34
CA ILE A 79 -1.98 -25.22 -2.20
C ILE A 79 -2.49 -26.65 -2.12
N GLY A 80 -1.62 -27.66 -2.30
CA GLY A 80 -1.98 -29.07 -2.20
C GLY A 80 -2.63 -29.42 -0.85
N GLY A 81 -2.11 -28.89 0.26
CA GLY A 81 -2.71 -29.05 1.58
C GLY A 81 -4.13 -28.46 1.69
N HIS A 82 -4.40 -27.31 1.08
CA HIS A 82 -5.75 -26.72 1.03
C HIS A 82 -6.71 -27.54 0.16
N LEU A 83 -6.19 -28.20 -0.87
CA LEU A 83 -6.95 -29.11 -1.74
C LEU A 83 -7.08 -30.54 -1.17
N GLY A 84 -6.49 -30.82 0.00
CA GLY A 84 -6.50 -32.15 0.62
C GLY A 84 -5.59 -33.18 -0.08
N LEU A 85 -4.65 -32.74 -0.91
CA LEU A 85 -3.70 -33.58 -1.63
C LEU A 85 -2.53 -33.98 -0.72
N LYS A 86 -2.10 -35.24 -0.83
CA LYS A 86 -0.92 -35.74 -0.12
C LYS A 86 0.35 -35.30 -0.83
N PRO A 87 1.44 -34.99 -0.10
CA PRO A 87 2.74 -34.72 -0.70
C PRO A 87 3.19 -35.90 -1.58
N GLY A 88 3.75 -35.61 -2.75
CA GLY A 88 4.18 -36.62 -3.71
C GLY A 88 5.26 -36.08 -4.65
N LYS A 89 5.84 -36.97 -5.48
CA LYS A 89 6.94 -36.63 -6.39
C LYS A 89 6.59 -35.53 -7.40
N ASP A 90 5.34 -35.48 -7.88
CA ASP A 90 4.86 -34.42 -8.76
C ASP A 90 3.57 -33.78 -8.23
N LEU A 91 3.69 -33.13 -7.08
CA LEU A 91 2.54 -32.43 -6.49
C LEU A 91 2.04 -31.28 -7.36
N THR A 92 2.90 -30.67 -8.18
CA THR A 92 2.49 -29.58 -9.09
C THR A 92 1.48 -30.10 -10.11
N GLN A 93 1.80 -31.22 -10.77
CA GLN A 93 0.87 -31.84 -11.71
C GLN A 93 -0.41 -32.32 -11.01
N ALA A 94 -0.30 -32.90 -9.81
CA ALA A 94 -1.47 -33.33 -9.04
C ALA A 94 -2.41 -32.17 -8.69
N VAL A 95 -1.87 -31.00 -8.29
CA VAL A 95 -2.64 -29.77 -8.06
C VAL A 95 -3.34 -29.33 -9.34
N LEU A 96 -2.63 -29.25 -10.46
CA LEU A 96 -3.22 -28.81 -11.73
C LEU A 96 -4.33 -29.76 -12.21
N GLN A 97 -4.11 -31.07 -12.09
CA GLN A 97 -5.11 -32.08 -12.43
C GLN A 97 -6.34 -32.00 -11.53
N TYR A 98 -6.14 -31.81 -10.22
CA TYR A 98 -7.25 -31.63 -9.28
C TYR A 98 -8.11 -30.44 -9.68
N LEU A 99 -7.49 -29.28 -9.91
CA LEU A 99 -8.20 -28.06 -10.28
C LEU A 99 -8.91 -28.21 -11.63
N SER A 100 -8.26 -28.79 -12.64
CA SER A 100 -8.84 -28.99 -13.97
C SER A 100 -10.04 -29.95 -14.00
N ASN A 101 -10.05 -30.95 -13.12
CA ASN A 101 -11.10 -31.98 -13.06
C ASN A 101 -12.19 -31.68 -12.03
N SER A 102 -12.03 -30.63 -11.24
CA SER A 102 -12.98 -30.23 -10.21
C SER A 102 -14.04 -29.29 -10.77
N PRO A 103 -15.19 -29.13 -10.07
CA PRO A 103 -16.08 -28.00 -10.33
C PRO A 103 -15.30 -26.68 -10.18
N PRO A 104 -15.72 -25.59 -10.85
CA PRO A 104 -15.02 -24.31 -10.81
C PRO A 104 -14.58 -23.93 -9.40
N SER A 105 -13.33 -23.52 -9.24
CA SER A 105 -12.76 -23.12 -7.96
C SER A 105 -12.26 -21.68 -8.00
N LEU A 106 -12.29 -21.03 -6.84
CA LEU A 106 -11.67 -19.73 -6.63
C LEU A 106 -10.41 -19.91 -5.78
N LEU A 107 -9.25 -19.61 -6.35
CA LEU A 107 -7.96 -19.63 -5.65
C LEU A 107 -7.47 -18.21 -5.38
N ILE A 108 -7.37 -17.85 -4.10
CA ILE A 108 -6.80 -16.58 -3.64
C ILE A 108 -5.43 -16.83 -3.02
N LEU A 109 -4.40 -16.23 -3.61
CA LEU A 109 -3.03 -16.20 -3.11
C LEU A 109 -2.76 -14.87 -2.40
N ASN A 110 -2.76 -14.92 -1.07
CA ASN A 110 -2.50 -13.75 -0.22
C ASN A 110 -1.02 -13.58 0.10
N GLU A 111 -0.55 -12.34 0.20
CA GLU A 111 0.84 -12.01 0.53
C GLU A 111 1.85 -12.64 -0.45
N LEU A 112 1.52 -12.68 -1.74
CA LEU A 112 2.38 -13.34 -2.75
C LEU A 112 3.74 -12.65 -2.90
N GLU A 113 3.85 -11.38 -2.51
CA GLU A 113 5.09 -10.61 -2.47
C GLU A 113 6.19 -11.31 -1.67
N THR A 114 5.88 -12.05 -0.60
CA THR A 114 6.89 -12.75 0.21
C THR A 114 7.67 -13.81 -0.59
N LEU A 115 7.04 -14.35 -1.64
CA LEU A 115 7.62 -15.35 -2.54
C LEU A 115 8.15 -14.75 -3.82
N TRP A 116 7.52 -13.70 -4.35
CA TRP A 116 7.83 -13.14 -5.66
C TRP A 116 8.90 -12.04 -5.62
N GLU A 117 9.01 -11.28 -4.52
CA GLU A 117 10.01 -10.21 -4.39
C GLU A 117 11.48 -10.68 -4.25
N PRO A 118 11.80 -11.83 -3.61
CA PRO A 118 13.17 -12.31 -3.52
C PRO A 118 13.87 -12.43 -4.89
N ALA A 119 15.13 -12.01 -4.95
CA ALA A 119 15.90 -12.03 -6.19
C ALA A 119 15.96 -13.44 -6.79
N GLY A 120 15.67 -13.56 -8.08
CA GLY A 120 15.69 -14.83 -8.82
C GLY A 120 14.43 -15.70 -8.68
N SER A 121 13.45 -15.35 -7.84
CA SER A 121 12.22 -16.14 -7.71
C SER A 121 11.15 -15.82 -8.76
N HIS A 122 11.14 -14.58 -9.29
CA HIS A 122 10.16 -14.05 -10.26
C HIS A 122 9.74 -15.06 -11.33
N SER A 123 10.69 -15.54 -12.16
CA SER A 123 10.37 -16.42 -13.29
C SER A 123 9.67 -17.71 -12.84
N SER A 124 10.14 -18.31 -11.75
CA SER A 124 9.65 -19.59 -11.25
C SER A 124 8.23 -19.48 -10.66
N ILE A 125 7.93 -18.36 -9.99
CA ILE A 125 6.62 -18.06 -9.43
C ILE A 125 5.66 -17.68 -10.56
N GLU A 126 6.07 -16.86 -11.52
CA GLU A 126 5.24 -16.48 -12.67
C GLU A 126 4.90 -17.65 -13.58
N GLU A 127 5.81 -18.62 -13.74
CA GLU A 127 5.50 -19.88 -14.42
C GLU A 127 4.44 -20.69 -13.67
N LEU A 128 4.49 -20.73 -12.34
CA LEU A 128 3.45 -21.38 -11.55
C LEU A 128 2.11 -20.64 -11.68
N LEU A 129 2.11 -19.31 -11.61
CA LEU A 129 0.90 -18.51 -11.78
C LEU A 129 0.30 -18.69 -13.17
N LEU A 130 1.13 -18.78 -14.22
CA LEU A 130 0.67 -19.07 -15.58
C LEU A 130 -0.06 -20.42 -15.65
N LEU A 131 0.50 -21.45 -15.01
CA LEU A 131 -0.14 -22.78 -14.94
C LEU A 131 -1.46 -22.74 -14.18
N LEU A 132 -1.50 -22.08 -13.01
CA LEU A 132 -2.71 -21.94 -12.19
C LEU A 132 -3.79 -21.10 -12.89
N ALA A 133 -3.40 -20.02 -13.55
CA ALA A 133 -4.31 -19.16 -14.31
C ALA A 133 -4.93 -19.85 -15.53
N GLY A 134 -4.34 -20.96 -15.99
CA GLY A 134 -4.89 -21.80 -17.05
C GLY A 134 -6.05 -22.69 -16.60
N VAL A 135 -6.23 -22.89 -15.29
CA VAL A 135 -7.15 -23.91 -14.75
C VAL A 135 -8.21 -23.34 -13.80
N GLU A 136 -8.04 -22.14 -13.24
CA GLU A 136 -8.97 -21.59 -12.24
C GLU A 136 -9.09 -20.07 -12.24
N ASP A 137 -10.10 -19.59 -11.51
CA ASP A 137 -10.25 -18.19 -11.13
C ASP A 137 -9.19 -17.83 -10.08
N LEU A 138 -8.26 -16.94 -10.47
CA LEU A 138 -7.06 -16.65 -9.70
C LEU A 138 -7.07 -15.20 -9.21
N ILE A 139 -6.96 -15.03 -7.90
CA ILE A 139 -6.70 -13.72 -7.29
C ILE A 139 -5.34 -13.72 -6.62
N THR A 140 -4.52 -12.72 -6.93
CA THR A 140 -3.27 -12.47 -6.20
C THR A 140 -3.33 -11.13 -5.50
N MET A 141 -2.81 -11.08 -4.26
CA MET A 141 -2.67 -9.86 -3.49
C MET A 141 -1.20 -9.58 -3.24
N ARG A 142 -0.79 -8.33 -3.47
CA ARG A 142 0.60 -7.86 -3.36
C ARG A 142 0.68 -6.35 -3.49
N GLY A 143 1.90 -5.80 -3.49
CA GLY A 143 2.23 -4.37 -3.62
C GLY A 143 1.60 -3.66 -4.82
N ALA A 144 2.37 -2.95 -5.66
CA ALA A 144 1.79 -2.16 -6.76
C ALA A 144 2.04 -2.72 -8.16
N GLU A 145 2.70 -3.88 -8.29
CA GLU A 145 3.03 -4.47 -9.58
C GLU A 145 2.35 -5.82 -9.79
N ARG A 146 1.85 -6.07 -11.01
CA ARG A 146 1.28 -7.37 -11.40
C ARG A 146 2.38 -8.34 -11.83
N PRO A 147 2.34 -9.63 -11.42
CA PRO A 147 3.26 -10.65 -11.93
C PRO A 147 3.16 -10.73 -13.45
N ALA A 148 4.30 -10.93 -14.12
CA ALA A 148 4.31 -11.11 -15.57
C ALA A 148 3.79 -12.51 -15.97
N LYS A 149 3.76 -12.78 -17.27
CA LYS A 149 3.30 -14.04 -17.91
C LYS A 149 1.81 -14.37 -17.78
N VAL A 150 1.10 -13.87 -16.77
CA VAL A 150 -0.35 -14.05 -16.63
C VAL A 150 -1.10 -13.00 -17.46
N LEU A 151 -2.06 -13.45 -18.27
CA LEU A 151 -3.00 -12.57 -18.96
C LEU A 151 -4.10 -12.12 -17.98
N TRP A 152 -3.80 -11.08 -17.20
CA TRP A 152 -4.74 -10.49 -16.23
C TRP A 152 -6.00 -9.94 -16.92
N THR A 153 -7.16 -10.17 -16.29
CA THR A 153 -8.46 -9.78 -16.83
C THR A 153 -8.59 -8.26 -16.87
N ARG A 154 -9.23 -7.75 -17.94
CA ARG A 154 -9.47 -6.32 -18.15
C ARG A 154 -10.97 -5.99 -17.95
N PRO A 155 -11.31 -4.77 -17.51
CA PRO A 155 -10.40 -3.70 -17.08
C PRO A 155 -9.59 -4.08 -15.83
N PHE A 156 -8.40 -3.52 -15.69
CA PHE A 156 -7.57 -3.77 -14.52
C PHE A 156 -8.17 -3.06 -13.31
N LEU A 157 -8.27 -3.76 -12.18
CA LEU A 157 -8.54 -3.12 -10.90
C LEU A 157 -7.44 -2.12 -10.57
N GLY A 158 -7.80 -0.91 -10.13
CA GLY A 158 -6.81 0.04 -9.62
C GLY A 158 -6.05 -0.53 -8.42
N ALA A 159 -4.89 0.07 -8.08
CA ALA A 159 -4.35 -0.15 -6.74
C ALA A 159 -5.30 0.49 -5.73
N LEU A 160 -5.60 -0.20 -4.63
CA LEU A 160 -6.45 0.31 -3.57
C LEU A 160 -5.87 1.63 -3.05
N GLN A 161 -6.72 2.64 -3.02
CA GLN A 161 -6.41 3.96 -2.47
C GLN A 161 -6.80 4.00 -0.99
N PRO A 162 -6.31 5.01 -0.24
CA PRO A 162 -6.85 5.29 1.08
C PRO A 162 -8.36 5.48 1.06
N LEU A 163 -9.00 5.26 2.20
CA LEU A 163 -10.45 5.40 2.31
C LEU A 163 -10.87 6.85 2.01
N ASP A 164 -12.05 7.01 1.44
CA ASP A 164 -12.68 8.33 1.44
C ASP A 164 -13.01 8.75 2.88
N GLN A 165 -13.20 10.05 3.09
CA GLN A 165 -13.42 10.60 4.43
C GLN A 165 -14.65 10.00 5.12
N LYS A 166 -15.70 9.63 4.37
CA LYS A 166 -16.92 9.06 4.93
C LYS A 166 -16.67 7.64 5.41
N ALA A 167 -16.04 6.80 4.58
CA ALA A 167 -15.66 5.43 4.92
C ALA A 167 -14.65 5.39 6.07
N ALA A 168 -13.70 6.33 6.11
CA ALA A 168 -12.74 6.47 7.20
C ALA A 168 -13.44 6.76 8.54
N ARG A 169 -14.39 7.71 8.56
CA ARG A 169 -15.21 8.02 9.74
C ARG A 169 -16.07 6.83 10.19
N LEU A 170 -16.74 6.16 9.26
CA LEU A 170 -17.56 4.98 9.57
C LEU A 170 -16.69 3.86 10.16
N THR A 171 -15.53 3.62 9.58
CA THR A 171 -14.56 2.64 10.10
C THR A 171 -14.09 3.00 11.50
N PHE A 172 -13.82 4.28 11.77
CA PHE A 172 -13.41 4.74 13.10
C PHE A 172 -14.53 4.51 14.13
N VAL A 173 -15.76 4.94 13.82
CA VAL A 173 -16.91 4.86 14.74
C VAL A 173 -17.36 3.42 15.00
N ASP A 174 -17.22 2.53 14.02
CA ASP A 174 -17.51 1.10 14.23
C ASP A 174 -16.47 0.41 15.13
N ILE A 175 -15.31 1.04 15.38
CA ILE A 175 -14.24 0.53 16.25
C ILE A 175 -14.27 1.21 17.62
N ALA A 176 -14.22 2.54 17.64
CA ALA A 176 -14.28 3.37 18.83
C ALA A 176 -15.70 3.90 18.99
N ASP A 177 -16.43 3.40 19.99
CA ASP A 177 -17.86 3.66 20.18
C ASP A 177 -18.20 5.17 20.19
N SER A 178 -19.48 5.48 20.04
CA SER A 178 -20.10 6.80 19.94
C SER A 178 -20.03 7.64 21.23
N GLY A 179 -18.83 8.06 21.63
CA GLY A 179 -18.60 9.01 22.73
C GLY A 179 -17.72 10.21 22.38
N HIS A 180 -17.09 10.20 21.20
CA HIS A 180 -16.09 11.19 20.81
C HIS A 180 -16.70 12.34 20.01
N SER A 181 -16.10 13.54 20.14
CA SER A 181 -16.50 14.67 19.31
C SER A 181 -16.10 14.44 17.84
N GLN A 182 -16.92 14.91 16.89
CA GLN A 182 -16.60 14.78 15.47
C GLN A 182 -15.28 15.48 15.10
N GLU A 183 -14.97 16.59 15.79
CA GLU A 183 -13.75 17.36 15.58
C GLU A 183 -12.50 16.56 15.96
N GLU A 184 -12.51 15.87 17.10
CA GLU A 184 -11.38 15.03 17.52
C GLU A 184 -11.20 13.82 16.59
N VAL A 185 -12.30 13.20 16.15
CA VAL A 185 -12.25 12.10 15.18
C VAL A 185 -11.63 12.58 13.88
N ASP A 186 -12.05 13.73 13.36
CA ASP A 186 -11.48 14.32 12.15
C ASP A 186 -9.99 14.65 12.29
N GLN A 187 -9.59 15.15 13.46
CA GLN A 187 -8.18 15.39 13.76
C GLN A 187 -7.39 14.08 13.72
N ILE A 188 -7.85 13.01 14.36
CA ILE A 188 -7.17 11.71 14.33
C ILE A 188 -7.10 11.16 12.90
N LEU A 189 -8.19 11.22 12.15
CA LEU A 189 -8.21 10.74 10.76
C LEU A 189 -7.21 11.49 9.89
N SER A 190 -7.02 12.79 10.11
CA SER A 190 -6.01 13.60 9.40
C SER A 190 -4.57 13.11 9.64
N LEU A 191 -4.31 12.38 10.73
CA LEU A 191 -3.00 11.80 11.04
C LEU A 191 -2.70 10.51 10.27
N THR A 192 -3.70 9.94 9.61
CA THR A 192 -3.63 8.61 8.98
C THR A 192 -3.52 8.64 7.47
N ASP A 193 -3.71 9.80 6.84
CA ASP A 193 -4.00 9.92 5.40
C ASP A 193 -5.12 8.94 4.95
N ASN A 194 -6.10 8.70 5.82
CA ASN A 194 -7.16 7.71 5.68
C ASN A 194 -6.68 6.27 5.37
N MET A 195 -5.46 5.91 5.78
CA MET A 195 -4.96 4.54 5.64
C MET A 195 -5.72 3.61 6.58
N PRO A 196 -6.39 2.54 6.08
CA PRO A 196 -7.26 1.70 6.91
C PRO A 196 -6.59 1.10 8.14
N LEU A 197 -5.38 0.56 7.99
CA LEU A 197 -4.64 -0.01 9.13
C LEU A 197 -4.35 1.04 10.20
N ALA A 198 -3.92 2.25 9.81
CA ALA A 198 -3.64 3.32 10.75
C ALA A 198 -4.93 3.82 11.44
N ILE A 199 -6.04 3.91 10.70
CA ILE A 199 -7.37 4.22 11.28
C ILE A 199 -7.74 3.17 12.33
N SER A 200 -7.65 1.87 12.00
CA SER A 200 -8.03 0.82 12.94
C SER A 200 -7.19 0.84 14.21
N LEU A 201 -5.88 1.07 14.09
CA LEU A 201 -4.99 1.14 15.25
C LEU A 201 -5.29 2.35 16.15
N LEU A 202 -5.43 3.54 15.57
CA LEU A 202 -5.77 4.74 16.34
C LEU A 202 -7.19 4.70 16.90
N ALA A 203 -8.14 4.10 16.20
CA ALA A 203 -9.50 3.90 16.71
C ALA A 203 -9.50 2.97 17.92
N HIS A 204 -8.80 1.82 17.86
CA HIS A 204 -8.68 0.95 19.03
C HIS A 204 -8.01 1.63 20.23
N LEU A 205 -6.99 2.46 19.99
CA LEU A 205 -6.35 3.23 21.04
C LEU A 205 -7.26 4.34 21.60
N ALA A 206 -8.03 5.00 20.74
CA ALA A 206 -8.98 6.03 21.13
C ALA A 206 -10.16 5.45 21.93
N ASP A 207 -10.60 4.23 21.60
CA ASP A 207 -11.63 3.49 22.36
C ASP A 207 -11.16 3.23 23.82
N THR A 208 -9.87 2.96 24.01
CA THR A 208 -9.30 2.69 25.34
C THR A 208 -8.88 3.94 26.11
N GLU A 209 -8.23 4.90 25.46
CA GLU A 209 -7.55 6.05 26.11
C GLU A 209 -8.25 7.40 25.88
N GLY A 210 -9.19 7.45 24.93
CA GLY A 210 -9.87 8.68 24.49
C GLY A 210 -9.11 9.46 23.41
N CYS A 211 -9.84 10.09 22.49
CA CYS A 211 -9.25 10.84 21.38
C CYS A 211 -8.30 11.96 21.81
N SER A 212 -8.65 12.73 22.84
CA SER A 212 -7.81 13.81 23.36
C SER A 212 -6.43 13.32 23.80
N THR A 213 -6.39 12.16 24.46
CA THR A 213 -5.14 11.53 24.93
C THR A 213 -4.31 11.10 23.74
N VAL A 214 -4.91 10.40 22.78
CA VAL A 214 -4.26 9.95 21.54
C VAL A 214 -3.64 11.12 20.78
N LEU A 215 -4.40 12.21 20.60
CA LEU A 215 -3.92 13.42 19.93
C LEU A 215 -2.73 14.04 20.66
N SER A 216 -2.78 14.10 22.00
CA SER A 216 -1.68 14.67 22.81
C SER A 216 -0.40 13.81 22.79
N CYS A 217 -0.52 12.48 22.71
CA CYS A 217 0.62 11.57 22.67
C CYS A 217 1.22 11.49 21.27
N TRP A 218 0.39 11.62 20.22
CA TRP A 218 0.84 11.56 18.84
C TRP A 218 1.97 12.55 18.54
N ASP A 219 1.93 13.75 19.09
CA ASP A 219 2.98 14.76 18.86
C ASP A 219 4.39 14.30 19.26
N LYS A 220 4.49 13.43 20.27
CA LYS A 220 5.77 12.90 20.77
C LYS A 220 6.13 11.55 20.16
N GLU A 221 5.15 10.66 20.04
CA GLU A 221 5.38 9.25 19.71
C GLU A 221 5.16 8.95 18.22
N LYS A 222 4.32 9.71 17.51
CA LYS A 222 3.97 9.48 16.10
C LYS A 222 3.56 8.02 15.85
N THR A 223 4.16 7.33 14.88
CA THR A 223 3.80 5.93 14.57
C THR A 223 4.20 4.95 15.65
N SER A 224 5.15 5.27 16.54
CA SER A 224 5.50 4.36 17.64
C SER A 224 4.33 4.14 18.59
N LEU A 225 3.45 5.14 18.74
CA LEU A 225 2.24 5.09 19.57
C LEU A 225 1.34 3.88 19.23
N ILE A 226 1.33 3.49 17.95
CA ILE A 226 0.48 2.42 17.43
C ILE A 226 1.27 1.18 17.01
N SER A 227 2.55 1.12 17.37
CA SER A 227 3.46 0.02 16.99
C SER A 227 3.88 -0.85 18.18
N ASP A 228 3.73 -0.39 19.42
CA ASP A 228 4.17 -1.10 20.64
C ASP A 228 3.15 -2.09 21.25
N GLY A 229 2.10 -2.45 20.49
CA GLY A 229 1.09 -3.43 20.92
C GLY A 229 1.62 -4.88 21.02
N PHE A 230 1.00 -5.67 21.92
CA PHE A 230 1.35 -7.08 22.20
C PHE A 230 1.29 -8.04 20.99
N ASP A 231 0.62 -7.68 19.89
CA ASP A 231 0.47 -8.53 18.71
C ASP A 231 1.34 -8.06 17.53
N LYS A 232 2.38 -8.83 17.21
CA LYS A 232 3.32 -8.58 16.10
C LYS A 232 2.66 -8.50 14.72
N ARG A 233 1.39 -8.89 14.61
CA ARG A 233 0.61 -8.93 13.36
C ARG A 233 -0.13 -7.62 13.04
N SER A 234 -0.22 -6.69 13.99
CA SER A 234 -0.90 -5.39 13.84
C SER A 234 0.08 -4.23 14.05
N ASN A 235 1.33 -4.37 13.61
CA ASN A 235 2.34 -3.34 13.78
C ASN A 235 2.53 -2.61 12.44
N LEU A 236 2.08 -1.36 12.39
CA LEU A 236 2.20 -0.50 11.22
C LEU A 236 3.67 -0.34 10.82
N ASP A 237 4.57 -0.10 11.77
CA ASP A 237 6.02 0.00 11.55
C ASP A 237 6.59 -1.29 10.95
N MET A 238 6.13 -2.47 11.40
CA MET A 238 6.53 -3.74 10.78
C MET A 238 6.11 -3.80 9.31
N SER A 239 4.89 -3.37 8.97
CA SER A 239 4.41 -3.36 7.57
C SER A 239 5.24 -2.42 6.68
N ILE A 240 5.65 -1.27 7.23
CA ILE A 240 6.52 -0.30 6.56
C ILE A 240 7.93 -0.87 6.42
N ALA A 241 8.50 -1.42 7.50
CA ALA A 241 9.83 -2.03 7.54
C ALA A 241 9.97 -3.21 6.56
N LEU A 242 8.94 -4.05 6.45
CA LEU A 242 8.90 -5.13 5.45
C LEU A 242 8.93 -4.57 4.03
N SER A 243 8.19 -3.49 3.76
CA SER A 243 8.18 -2.82 2.46
C SER A 243 9.53 -2.17 2.12
N LEU A 244 10.22 -1.60 3.11
CA LEU A 244 11.57 -1.04 2.97
C LEU A 244 12.67 -2.10 2.78
N SER A 245 12.42 -3.29 3.33
CA SER A 245 13.31 -4.45 3.20
C SER A 245 13.13 -5.19 1.86
N SER A 246 12.24 -4.72 0.98
CA SER A 246 12.11 -5.26 -0.38
C SER A 246 13.47 -5.18 -1.12
N PRO A 247 13.89 -6.25 -1.82
CA PRO A 247 15.11 -6.25 -2.64
C PRO A 247 15.16 -5.09 -3.64
N ARG A 248 14.00 -4.64 -4.15
CA ARG A 248 13.92 -3.52 -5.12
C ARG A 248 14.42 -2.20 -4.55
N ILE A 249 14.19 -2.00 -3.25
CA ILE A 249 14.67 -0.82 -2.52
C ILE A 249 16.12 -1.03 -2.11
N GLN A 250 16.45 -2.20 -1.56
CA GLN A 250 17.80 -2.54 -1.10
C GLN A 250 18.85 -2.50 -2.23
N LEU A 251 18.47 -2.86 -3.45
CA LEU A 251 19.36 -2.82 -4.62
C LEU A 251 19.64 -1.41 -5.14
N LEU A 252 18.88 -0.40 -4.69
CA LEU A 252 18.97 0.98 -5.16
C LEU A 252 19.09 1.94 -3.96
N PRO A 253 20.31 2.21 -3.45
CA PRO A 253 20.52 3.05 -2.26
C PRO A 253 19.84 4.42 -2.35
N HIS A 254 19.92 5.09 -3.51
CA HIS A 254 19.27 6.39 -3.74
C HIS A 254 17.72 6.33 -3.72
N SER A 255 17.11 5.14 -3.74
CA SER A 255 15.65 5.01 -3.53
C SER A 255 15.29 5.27 -2.08
N GLN A 256 16.11 4.81 -1.13
CA GLN A 256 15.90 5.10 0.29
C GLN A 256 16.12 6.59 0.56
N GLU A 257 17.18 7.17 0.00
CA GLU A 257 17.44 8.62 0.12
C GLU A 257 16.32 9.47 -0.48
N LEU A 258 15.81 9.12 -1.67
CA LEU A 258 14.65 9.77 -2.28
C LEU A 258 13.41 9.65 -1.39
N LEU A 259 13.18 8.47 -0.81
CA LEU A 259 12.04 8.23 0.07
C LEU A 259 12.14 9.03 1.38
N SER A 260 13.31 9.04 2.02
CA SER A 260 13.59 9.88 3.19
C SER A 260 13.41 11.37 2.88
N LEU A 261 13.83 11.82 1.70
CA LEU A 261 13.60 13.19 1.25
C LEU A 261 12.11 13.50 1.07
N LEU A 262 11.35 12.60 0.44
CA LEU A 262 9.90 12.74 0.29
C LEU A 262 9.15 12.71 1.64
N SER A 263 9.72 12.08 2.67
CA SER A 263 9.13 12.07 4.01
C SER A 263 8.95 13.48 4.59
N MET A 264 9.85 14.40 4.24
CA MET A 264 9.79 15.81 4.64
C MET A 264 8.82 16.66 3.79
N LEU A 265 8.26 16.12 2.71
CA LEU A 265 7.49 16.87 1.71
C LEU A 265 6.02 16.44 1.71
N PRO A 266 5.14 17.02 2.57
CA PRO A 266 3.71 16.70 2.62
C PRO A 266 2.99 16.89 1.29
N ASP A 267 3.39 17.89 0.50
CA ASP A 267 2.80 18.16 -0.81
C ASP A 267 3.43 17.28 -1.91
N GLY A 268 4.36 16.40 -1.54
CA GLY A 268 5.18 15.61 -2.46
C GLY A 268 6.00 16.47 -3.39
N MET A 269 6.46 15.89 -4.51
CA MET A 269 7.30 16.61 -5.46
C MET A 269 7.02 16.19 -6.91
N ALA A 270 6.94 17.16 -7.83
CA ALA A 270 6.82 16.86 -9.26
C ALA A 270 8.18 16.47 -9.85
N ASP A 271 8.17 15.73 -10.96
CA ASP A 271 9.42 15.30 -11.64
C ASP A 271 10.28 16.50 -12.08
N VAL A 272 9.64 17.59 -12.52
CA VAL A 272 10.31 18.83 -12.90
C VAL A 272 11.01 19.47 -11.70
N ASP A 273 10.34 19.48 -10.54
CA ASP A 273 10.89 20.06 -9.31
C ASP A 273 12.07 19.21 -8.81
N LEU A 274 11.96 17.88 -8.84
CA LEU A 274 13.05 16.96 -8.49
C LEU A 274 14.30 17.21 -9.34
N ILE A 275 14.14 17.39 -10.66
CA ILE A 275 15.26 17.70 -11.55
C ILE A 275 15.84 19.10 -11.27
N GLN A 276 14.99 20.11 -11.09
CA GLN A 276 15.44 21.49 -10.87
C GLN A 276 16.09 21.71 -9.52
N SER A 277 15.72 20.92 -8.51
CA SER A 277 16.30 20.99 -7.17
C SER A 277 17.76 20.54 -7.12
N LYS A 278 18.24 19.84 -8.16
CA LYS A 278 19.62 19.32 -8.26
C LYS A 278 20.03 18.50 -7.04
N VAL A 279 19.08 17.83 -6.39
CA VAL A 279 19.39 16.90 -5.31
C VAL A 279 20.31 15.81 -5.88
N PRO A 280 21.40 15.45 -5.19
CA PRO A 280 22.43 14.52 -5.67
C PRO A 280 21.96 13.07 -5.63
N LEU A 281 20.88 12.75 -6.36
CA LEU A 281 20.33 11.42 -6.51
C LEU A 281 20.62 10.90 -7.93
N GLU A 282 21.22 9.72 -8.01
CA GLU A 282 21.39 9.04 -9.29
C GLU A 282 20.16 8.21 -9.63
N ASN A 283 19.93 7.99 -10.94
CA ASN A 283 18.88 7.09 -11.42
C ASN A 283 17.47 7.40 -10.87
N VAL A 284 17.11 8.68 -10.66
CA VAL A 284 15.84 9.12 -10.04
C VAL A 284 14.61 8.41 -10.62
N LEU A 285 14.55 8.18 -11.94
CA LEU A 285 13.44 7.46 -12.56
C LEU A 285 13.33 6.00 -12.08
N LYS A 286 14.46 5.29 -11.95
CA LYS A 286 14.49 3.91 -11.42
C LYS A 286 14.10 3.92 -9.95
N CYS A 287 14.61 4.88 -9.17
CA CYS A 287 14.25 5.05 -7.76
C CYS A 287 12.75 5.29 -7.57
N LYS A 288 12.19 6.26 -8.30
CA LYS A 288 10.74 6.52 -8.33
C LYS A 288 9.93 5.27 -8.73
N THR A 289 10.39 4.53 -9.74
CA THR A 289 9.72 3.30 -10.17
C THR A 289 9.74 2.25 -9.08
N ALA A 290 10.89 2.06 -8.40
CA ALA A 290 11.01 1.13 -7.29
C ALA A 290 10.05 1.51 -6.14
N LEU A 291 10.04 2.78 -5.71
CA LEU A 291 9.13 3.28 -4.67
C LEU A 291 7.66 3.12 -5.02
N LYS A 292 7.28 3.38 -6.27
CA LYS A 292 5.92 3.15 -6.74
C LYS A 292 5.56 1.68 -6.76
N SER A 293 6.48 0.82 -7.19
CA SER A 293 6.25 -0.62 -7.32
C SER A 293 6.08 -1.35 -5.99
N THR A 294 6.73 -0.84 -4.93
CA THR A 294 6.56 -1.30 -3.54
C THR A 294 5.42 -0.59 -2.82
N ALA A 295 4.71 0.32 -3.49
CA ALA A 295 3.63 1.13 -2.94
C ALA A 295 4.02 1.98 -1.70
N LEU A 296 5.32 2.27 -1.54
CA LEU A 296 5.83 3.21 -0.54
C LEU A 296 5.57 4.67 -0.94
N ALA A 297 5.45 4.92 -2.25
CA ALA A 297 5.07 6.22 -2.80
C ALA A 297 3.99 6.05 -3.88
N TYR A 298 3.17 7.08 -4.05
CA TYR A 298 2.15 7.13 -5.08
C TYR A 298 2.23 8.45 -5.86
N THR A 299 1.56 8.51 -7.00
CA THR A 299 1.45 9.73 -7.79
C THR A 299 0.03 10.25 -7.65
N ASP A 300 -0.11 11.47 -7.16
CA ASP A 300 -1.42 12.10 -7.02
C ASP A 300 -1.99 12.59 -8.37
N GLU A 301 -3.20 13.14 -8.33
CA GLU A 301 -3.88 13.74 -9.48
C GLU A 301 -3.11 14.92 -10.11
N HIS A 302 -2.25 15.59 -9.33
CA HIS A 302 -1.37 16.67 -9.78
C HIS A 302 -0.02 16.17 -10.32
N LYS A 303 0.15 14.86 -10.50
CA LYS A 303 1.39 14.20 -10.98
C LYS A 303 2.58 14.38 -10.05
N ARG A 304 2.34 14.61 -8.76
CA ARG A 304 3.36 14.75 -7.72
C ARG A 304 3.57 13.40 -7.05
N LEU A 305 4.83 13.06 -6.83
CA LEU A 305 5.21 11.86 -6.08
C LEU A 305 5.04 12.16 -4.59
N LYS A 306 4.12 11.46 -3.93
CA LYS A 306 3.78 11.61 -2.51
C LYS A 306 4.02 10.33 -1.74
N VAL A 307 4.18 10.47 -0.44
CA VAL A 307 4.30 9.39 0.55
C VAL A 307 3.22 9.61 1.59
N LEU A 308 2.56 8.53 2.03
CA LEU A 308 1.50 8.62 3.04
C LEU A 308 2.07 9.03 4.39
N MET A 309 1.35 9.87 5.12
CA MET A 309 1.77 10.42 6.41
C MET A 309 2.35 9.37 7.36
N PRO A 310 1.73 8.19 7.60
CA PRO A 310 2.32 7.25 8.53
C PRO A 310 3.69 6.71 8.07
N ILE A 311 3.89 6.54 6.76
CA ILE A 311 5.20 6.18 6.20
C ILE A 311 6.20 7.34 6.39
N ARG A 312 5.74 8.60 6.21
CA ARG A 312 6.57 9.80 6.40
C ARG A 312 7.06 9.92 7.84
N GLU A 313 6.16 9.79 8.81
CA GLU A 313 6.48 9.86 10.24
C GLU A 313 7.45 8.74 10.66
N TYR A 314 7.20 7.50 10.22
CA TYR A 314 8.10 6.38 10.46
C TYR A 314 9.52 6.65 9.95
N LEU A 315 9.65 7.17 8.72
CA LEU A 315 10.94 7.49 8.11
C LEU A 315 11.65 8.63 8.82
N GLN A 316 10.94 9.67 9.24
CA GLN A 316 11.57 10.79 9.95
C GLN A 316 12.18 10.33 11.29
N GLN A 317 11.58 9.35 11.96
CA GLN A 317 12.10 8.79 13.21
C GLN A 317 13.28 7.82 12.98
N HIS A 318 13.21 6.97 11.97
CA HIS A 318 14.15 5.84 11.81
C HIS A 318 15.24 6.08 10.75
N GLN A 319 14.92 6.83 9.69
CA GLN A 319 15.79 7.07 8.53
C GLN A 319 15.61 8.50 7.98
N PRO A 320 15.94 9.55 8.77
CA PRO A 320 15.84 10.92 8.32
C PRO A 320 16.75 11.18 7.11
N PRO A 321 16.37 12.11 6.21
CA PRO A 321 17.19 12.42 5.05
C PRO A 321 18.52 13.08 5.45
N GLY A 322 19.58 12.76 4.72
CA GLY A 322 20.89 13.36 4.96
C GLY A 322 20.92 14.86 4.64
N ASP A 323 21.70 15.61 5.41
CA ASP A 323 21.82 17.08 5.32
C ASP A 323 22.12 17.60 3.91
N HIS A 324 22.90 16.85 3.13
CA HIS A 324 23.27 17.22 1.77
C HIS A 324 22.06 17.22 0.80
N LEU A 325 21.06 16.35 1.04
CA LEU A 325 19.81 16.31 0.28
C LEU A 325 18.93 17.49 0.70
N VAL A 326 18.78 17.71 2.01
CA VAL A 326 17.98 18.79 2.59
C VAL A 326 18.51 20.16 2.16
N HIS A 327 19.83 20.36 2.17
CA HIS A 327 20.46 21.61 1.72
C HIS A 327 20.19 21.93 0.25
N SER A 328 20.17 20.91 -0.61
CA SER A 328 19.84 21.08 -2.03
C SER A 328 18.38 21.52 -2.22
N LEU A 329 17.45 20.93 -1.46
CA LEU A 329 16.05 21.36 -1.44
C LEU A 329 15.88 22.77 -0.88
N PHE A 330 16.55 23.09 0.22
CA PHE A 330 16.51 24.42 0.83
C PHE A 330 16.95 25.49 -0.19
N LYS A 331 18.08 25.29 -0.88
CA LYS A 331 18.54 26.20 -1.94
C LYS A 331 17.55 26.32 -3.09
N TYR A 332 16.87 25.23 -3.45
CA TYR A 332 15.85 25.23 -4.49
C TYR A 332 14.65 26.11 -4.10
N PHE A 333 14.10 25.92 -2.91
CA PHE A 333 12.99 26.72 -2.40
C PHE A 333 13.39 28.19 -2.15
N GLU A 334 14.60 28.43 -1.61
CA GLU A 334 15.14 29.78 -1.43
C GLU A 334 15.22 30.52 -2.78
N LYS A 335 15.73 29.85 -3.83
CA LYS A 335 15.79 30.42 -5.18
C LYS A 335 14.40 30.72 -5.74
N MET A 336 13.43 29.81 -5.53
CA MET A 336 12.04 30.00 -5.95
C MET A 336 11.43 31.25 -5.29
N LEU A 337 11.63 31.42 -3.98
CA LEU A 337 11.13 32.56 -3.21
C LEU A 337 11.83 33.88 -3.58
N LYS A 338 13.16 33.87 -3.76
CA LYS A 338 13.92 35.04 -4.24
C LYS A 338 13.45 35.49 -5.61
N PHE A 339 13.28 34.55 -6.54
CA PHE A 339 12.74 34.83 -7.86
C PHE A 339 11.34 35.47 -7.74
N HIS A 340 10.45 34.95 -6.91
CA HIS A 340 9.16 35.59 -6.71
C HIS A 340 9.28 37.02 -6.15
N LYS A 341 10.16 37.25 -5.17
CA LYS A 341 10.38 38.57 -4.55
C LYS A 341 10.96 39.59 -5.54
N GLU A 342 11.92 39.21 -6.36
CA GLU A 342 12.58 40.09 -7.34
C GLU A 342 11.62 40.57 -8.43
N TYR A 343 10.64 39.73 -8.79
CA TYR A 343 9.67 40.03 -9.85
C TYR A 343 8.27 40.39 -9.31
N ALA A 344 8.11 40.52 -7.99
CA ALA A 344 6.87 40.95 -7.34
C ALA A 344 6.55 42.41 -7.72
N GLY A 345 5.63 42.59 -8.67
CA GLY A 345 5.20 43.92 -9.15
C GLY A 345 5.39 44.12 -10.66
N THR A 346 6.26 43.33 -11.30
CA THR A 346 6.09 43.01 -12.74
C THR A 346 4.92 42.03 -12.87
N GLN A 347 4.33 41.82 -14.07
CA GLN A 347 3.29 40.80 -14.24
C GLN A 347 3.80 39.47 -13.70
N SER A 348 3.46 39.14 -12.44
CA SER A 348 3.94 37.98 -11.74
C SER A 348 3.59 36.80 -12.63
N ILE A 349 4.60 36.10 -13.14
CA ILE A 349 4.38 34.99 -14.05
C ILE A 349 3.49 34.01 -13.28
N PRO A 350 2.21 33.81 -13.67
CA PRO A 350 1.24 33.09 -12.85
C PRO A 350 1.70 31.67 -12.46
N SER A 351 2.65 31.11 -13.23
CA SER A 351 3.32 29.85 -12.95
C SER A 351 4.13 29.85 -11.65
N THR A 352 4.87 30.92 -11.31
CA THR A 352 5.71 30.95 -10.10
C THR A 352 4.85 30.99 -8.83
N VAL A 353 3.81 31.81 -8.81
CA VAL A 353 2.86 31.85 -7.67
C VAL A 353 2.16 30.50 -7.51
N THR A 354 1.80 29.86 -8.62
CA THR A 354 1.21 28.51 -8.60
C THR A 354 2.20 27.48 -8.03
N GLN A 355 3.47 27.52 -8.43
CA GLN A 355 4.51 26.64 -7.89
C GLN A 355 4.75 26.84 -6.39
N ILE A 356 4.73 28.09 -5.90
CA ILE A 356 4.85 28.37 -4.47
C ILE A 356 3.65 27.81 -3.70
N LYS A 357 2.43 28.01 -4.22
CA LYS A 357 1.21 27.46 -3.60
C LYS A 357 1.25 25.93 -3.53
N LEU A 358 1.71 25.26 -4.59
CA LEU A 358 1.83 23.80 -4.66
C LEU A 358 2.93 23.23 -3.75
N ASN A 359 3.85 24.06 -3.26
CA ASN A 359 4.93 23.66 -2.36
C ASN A 359 4.84 24.38 -1.00
N PHE A 360 3.69 24.97 -0.65
CA PHE A 360 3.60 25.81 0.54
C PHE A 360 3.94 25.05 1.81
N THR A 361 3.34 23.87 2.02
CA THR A 361 3.59 23.02 3.18
C THR A 361 5.01 22.45 3.14
N ASN A 362 5.50 22.10 1.94
CA ASN A 362 6.88 21.69 1.74
C ASN A 362 7.88 22.76 2.21
N ILE A 363 7.66 24.02 1.85
CA ILE A 363 8.52 25.15 2.24
C ILE A 363 8.48 25.33 3.75
N GLN A 364 7.30 25.30 4.38
CA GLN A 364 7.16 25.41 5.83
C GLN A 364 7.95 24.30 6.55
N ASN A 365 7.81 23.05 6.11
CA ASN A 365 8.48 21.91 6.73
C ASN A 365 10.01 21.96 6.55
N VAL A 366 10.50 22.30 5.36
CA VAL A 366 11.95 22.41 5.13
C VAL A 366 12.57 23.53 5.95
N LEU A 367 11.85 24.64 6.17
CA LEU A 367 12.31 25.73 7.03
C LEU A 367 12.34 25.34 8.51
N GLN A 368 11.34 24.58 8.98
CA GLN A 368 11.34 24.06 10.35
C GLN A 368 12.45 23.04 10.60
N TRP A 369 12.86 22.30 9.57
CA TRP A 369 13.95 21.31 9.67
C TRP A 369 15.36 21.94 9.70
N GLY A 370 15.51 23.12 9.10
CA GLY A 370 16.79 23.83 9.04
C GLY A 370 17.06 24.78 10.21
N LEU A 371 16.10 24.91 11.14
CA LEU A 371 16.19 25.64 12.41
C LEU A 371 16.43 24.65 13.55
#